data_AF-A0A976E816-F1
#
_entry.id   AF-A0A976E816-F1
#
_cell.length_a   1.000
_cell.length_b   1.000
_cell.length_c   1.000
_cell.angle_alpha   90.00
_cell.angle_beta   90.00
_cell.angle_gamma   90.00
#
_symmetry.space_group_name_H-M   'P 1'
#
loop_
_entity.id
_entity.type
_entity.pdbx_description
1 polymer ?
#
loop_
_entity_poly.entity_id
_entity_poly.type
_entity_poly.pdbx_seq_one_letter_code
_entity_poly.pdbx_strand_id
1 'polypeptide(L)'
;MKKYILCAFAILCYCTLANAQNIVKIEYYIDTDPGYGLATDVPVSAGTPINNLAVNVPMTSVSDGFHQFFARAKDVSGAWSLVSNHQFLKVTPTNPPAAVTPNIVKMEYYIDTDPGFGLATDVPVSAGTPINNLNISLSMTSISDGFHQFFARAKDANGAWSMVANHL
;
A
#
# COMPACT_ATOMS: atom_id res chain seq x y z
N MET A 1 -75.29 15.81 19.57
CA MET A 1 -74.12 15.29 18.82
C MET A 1 -72.92 16.19 19.12
N LYS A 2 -71.72 15.60 19.28
CA LYS A 2 -70.42 16.18 19.78
C LYS A 2 -70.36 16.27 21.31
N LYS A 3 -69.92 15.30 22.13
CA LYS A 3 -68.93 14.21 22.06
C LYS A 3 -67.50 14.68 21.73
N TYR A 4 -66.72 14.81 22.81
CA TYR A 4 -65.27 14.67 22.98
C TYR A 4 -64.36 15.32 21.93
N ILE A 5 -63.52 16.27 22.34
CA ILE A 5 -62.07 16.35 22.01
C ILE A 5 -61.50 17.39 22.99
N LEU A 6 -61.27 16.97 24.23
CA LEU A 6 -60.47 17.69 25.22
C LEU A 6 -59.37 16.76 25.76
N CYS A 7 -58.87 15.84 24.92
CA CYS A 7 -57.98 14.75 25.31
C CYS A 7 -56.71 14.64 24.43
N ALA A 8 -56.21 15.74 23.87
CA ALA A 8 -55.01 15.70 23.03
C ALA A 8 -53.78 16.39 23.65
N PHE A 9 -53.74 16.57 24.97
CA PHE A 9 -52.58 17.10 25.71
C PHE A 9 -51.82 16.04 26.52
N ALA A 10 -51.92 14.77 26.09
CA ALA A 10 -51.25 13.64 26.72
C ALA A 10 -50.47 12.77 25.72
N ILE A 11 -49.96 13.36 24.64
CA ILE A 11 -48.81 12.77 23.96
C ILE A 11 -47.59 13.27 24.73
N LEU A 12 -47.36 12.60 25.86
CA LEU A 12 -46.07 12.62 26.54
C LEU A 12 -45.07 12.15 25.48
N CYS A 13 -44.38 13.09 24.86
CA CYS A 13 -43.18 12.83 24.11
C CYS A 13 -42.23 12.21 25.12
N TYR A 14 -42.24 10.88 25.20
CA TYR A 14 -41.15 10.10 25.73
C TYR A 14 -39.98 10.40 24.80
N CYS A 15 -39.34 11.54 25.04
CA CYS A 15 -37.99 11.78 24.63
C CYS A 15 -37.19 10.72 25.38
N THR A 16 -37.06 9.55 24.76
CA THR A 16 -36.15 8.53 25.24
C THR A 16 -34.80 9.20 25.24
N LEU A 17 -34.31 9.56 26.43
CA LEU A 17 -32.93 9.91 26.63
C LEU A 17 -32.12 8.84 25.91
N ALA A 18 -31.42 9.23 24.86
CA ALA A 18 -30.46 8.38 24.18
C ALA A 18 -29.36 8.10 25.21
N ASN A 19 -29.57 7.09 26.03
CA ASN A 19 -28.52 6.57 26.88
C ASN A 19 -27.49 5.98 25.91
N ALA A 20 -26.25 6.47 25.99
CA ALA A 20 -25.15 5.80 25.33
C ALA A 20 -25.20 4.32 25.71
N GLN A 21 -25.39 3.45 24.72
CA GLN A 21 -25.52 2.02 24.95
C GLN A 21 -24.24 1.55 25.64
N ASN A 22 -24.38 1.07 26.88
CA ASN A 22 -23.25 0.61 27.64
C ASN A 22 -22.83 -0.75 27.10
N ILE A 23 -21.67 -0.82 26.46
CA ILE A 23 -21.12 -2.03 25.86
C ILE A 23 -20.39 -2.83 26.93
N VAL A 24 -20.76 -4.11 27.08
CA VAL A 24 -20.18 -5.02 28.09
C VAL A 24 -19.26 -6.06 27.48
N LYS A 25 -19.37 -6.31 26.17
CA LYS A 25 -18.53 -7.27 25.46
C LYS A 25 -18.35 -6.85 24.01
N ILE A 26 -17.16 -7.08 23.48
CA ILE A 26 -16.87 -7.03 22.05
C ILE A 26 -16.20 -8.36 21.70
N GLU A 27 -16.54 -8.93 20.55
CA GLU A 27 -15.86 -10.11 20.02
C GLU A 27 -15.59 -9.96 18.53
N TYR A 28 -14.53 -10.61 18.06
CA TYR A 28 -14.14 -10.64 16.65
C TYR A 28 -13.84 -12.04 16.13
N TYR A 29 -13.92 -12.20 14.82
CA TYR A 29 -13.54 -13.41 14.09
C TYR A 29 -13.05 -13.08 12.68
N ILE A 30 -12.29 -14.00 12.09
CA ILE A 30 -11.81 -13.94 10.71
C ILE A 30 -12.55 -15.00 9.89
N ASP A 31 -13.13 -14.60 8.78
CA ASP A 31 -13.84 -15.39 7.76
C ASP A 31 -15.11 -16.12 8.24
N THR A 32 -15.02 -17.00 9.24
CA THR A 32 -16.14 -17.85 9.68
C THR A 32 -16.65 -17.41 11.05
N ASP A 33 -17.97 -17.13 11.15
CA ASP A 33 -18.63 -16.80 12.42
C ASP A 33 -18.77 -18.05 13.31
N PRO A 34 -18.13 -18.10 14.49
CA PRO A 34 -18.27 -19.24 15.41
C PRO A 34 -19.60 -19.23 16.19
N GLY A 35 -20.41 -18.18 16.05
CA GLY A 35 -21.62 -17.94 16.81
C GLY A 35 -21.43 -16.96 17.97
N TYR A 36 -22.55 -16.39 18.43
CA TYR A 36 -22.57 -15.34 19.45
C TYR A 36 -21.96 -15.81 20.77
N GLY A 37 -20.98 -15.07 21.28
CA GLY A 37 -20.30 -15.38 22.55
C GLY A 37 -19.19 -16.42 22.43
N LEU A 38 -18.92 -16.93 21.22
CA LEU A 38 -17.92 -17.96 20.94
C LEU A 38 -16.73 -17.44 20.13
N ALA A 39 -16.75 -16.16 19.73
CA ALA A 39 -15.64 -15.52 19.03
C ALA A 39 -14.55 -15.04 20.00
N THR A 40 -13.49 -14.44 19.46
CA THR A 40 -12.38 -13.97 20.28
C THR A 40 -12.76 -12.68 20.99
N ASP A 41 -12.70 -12.68 22.32
CA ASP A 41 -13.08 -11.53 23.14
C ASP A 41 -12.07 -10.38 22.99
N VAL A 42 -12.62 -9.17 22.85
CA VAL A 42 -11.89 -7.91 22.97
C VAL A 42 -12.19 -7.34 24.35
N PRO A 43 -11.18 -7.19 25.22
CA PRO A 43 -11.38 -6.62 26.55
C PRO A 43 -11.95 -5.20 26.46
N VAL A 44 -13.10 -4.99 27.08
CA VAL A 44 -13.74 -3.67 27.23
C VAL A 44 -14.21 -3.51 28.67
N SER A 45 -14.15 -2.27 29.17
CA SER A 45 -14.75 -1.91 30.46
C SER A 45 -16.10 -1.25 30.21
N ALA A 46 -17.12 -1.72 30.92
CA ALA A 46 -18.46 -1.15 30.85
C ALA A 46 -18.42 0.35 31.19
N GLY A 47 -19.09 1.16 30.38
CA GLY A 47 -19.20 2.62 30.55
C GLY A 47 -18.06 3.41 29.93
N THR A 48 -17.03 2.76 29.39
CA THR A 48 -15.92 3.44 28.72
C THR A 48 -16.24 3.70 27.24
N PRO A 49 -16.03 4.91 26.72
CA PRO A 49 -16.13 5.18 25.28
C PRO A 49 -15.14 4.33 24.47
N ILE A 50 -15.60 3.73 23.39
CA ILE A 50 -14.83 2.80 22.52
C ILE A 50 -14.58 3.35 21.10
N ASN A 51 -14.74 4.66 20.92
CA ASN A 51 -14.68 5.35 19.62
C ASN A 51 -13.34 5.24 18.87
N ASN A 52 -12.29 4.69 19.50
CA ASN A 52 -11.01 4.41 18.84
C ASN A 52 -10.28 3.21 19.48
N LEU A 53 -11.04 2.16 19.83
CA LEU A 53 -10.48 0.98 20.47
C LEU A 53 -9.50 0.25 19.53
N ALA A 54 -8.22 0.21 19.89
CA ALA A 54 -7.22 -0.59 19.18
C ALA A 54 -7.33 -2.06 19.61
N VAL A 55 -7.41 -2.96 18.62
CA VAL A 55 -7.46 -4.42 18.85
C VAL A 55 -6.26 -5.05 18.17
N ASN A 56 -5.44 -5.76 18.94
CA ASN A 56 -4.34 -6.55 18.38
C ASN A 56 -4.87 -7.91 17.93
N VAL A 57 -4.84 -8.16 16.61
CA VAL A 57 -5.35 -9.40 16.00
C VAL A 57 -4.15 -10.24 15.54
N PRO A 58 -3.85 -11.39 16.18
CA PRO A 58 -2.78 -12.26 15.75
C PRO A 58 -3.06 -12.83 14.35
N MET A 59 -2.11 -12.66 13.43
CA MET A 59 -2.23 -13.14 12.04
C MET A 59 -1.45 -14.44 11.76
N THR A 60 -0.91 -15.08 12.80
CA THR A 60 -0.03 -16.26 12.67
C THR A 60 -0.76 -17.50 12.18
N SER A 61 -2.05 -17.65 12.49
CA SER A 61 -2.89 -18.78 12.04
C SER A 61 -3.70 -18.48 10.77
N VAL A 62 -3.62 -17.25 10.25
CA VAL A 62 -4.33 -16.84 9.03
C VAL A 62 -3.43 -17.14 7.83
N SER A 63 -3.94 -17.85 6.82
CA SER A 63 -3.20 -18.13 5.59
C SER A 63 -2.93 -16.85 4.78
N ASP A 64 -2.11 -16.94 3.74
CA ASP A 64 -2.05 -15.85 2.76
C ASP A 64 -3.28 -15.91 1.85
N GLY A 65 -3.81 -14.75 1.48
CA GLY A 65 -5.03 -14.63 0.69
C GLY A 65 -5.94 -13.48 1.11
N PHE A 66 -7.12 -13.43 0.47
CA PHE A 66 -8.17 -12.50 0.82
C PHE A 66 -8.97 -13.03 2.02
N HIS A 67 -9.15 -12.17 3.01
CA HIS A 67 -9.83 -12.48 4.26
C HIS A 67 -10.81 -11.37 4.63
N GLN A 68 -11.75 -11.69 5.51
CA GLN A 68 -12.70 -10.74 6.07
C GLN A 68 -12.67 -10.78 7.59
N PHE A 69 -12.37 -9.63 8.20
CA PHE A 69 -12.48 -9.40 9.62
C PHE A 69 -13.92 -9.03 9.96
N PHE A 70 -14.43 -9.56 11.07
CA PHE A 70 -15.75 -9.22 11.60
C PHE A 70 -15.66 -8.90 13.08
N ALA A 71 -16.45 -7.93 13.54
CA ALA A 71 -16.61 -7.62 14.95
C ALA A 71 -18.05 -7.28 15.30
N ARG A 72 -18.47 -7.65 16.51
CA ARG A 72 -19.77 -7.29 17.08
C ARG A 72 -19.65 -6.99 18.57
N ALA A 73 -20.56 -6.15 19.05
CA ALA A 73 -20.61 -5.73 20.44
C ALA A 73 -21.91 -6.17 21.10
N LYS A 74 -21.87 -6.46 22.40
CA LYS A 74 -23.03 -6.77 23.23
C LYS A 74 -23.21 -5.66 24.25
N ASP A 75 -24.42 -5.15 24.37
CA ASP A 75 -24.76 -4.14 25.39
C ASP A 75 -25.17 -4.77 26.74
N VAL A 76 -25.34 -3.92 27.76
CA VAL A 76 -25.81 -4.32 29.10
C VAL A 76 -27.18 -4.99 29.11
N SER A 77 -28.03 -4.76 28.09
CA SER A 77 -29.33 -5.44 27.97
C SER A 77 -29.20 -6.84 27.38
N GLY A 78 -28.00 -7.19 26.95
CA GLY A 78 -27.67 -8.46 26.33
C GLY A 78 -27.93 -8.52 24.83
N ALA A 79 -28.29 -7.38 24.21
CA ALA A 79 -28.50 -7.28 22.79
C ALA A 79 -27.16 -7.18 22.04
N TRP A 80 -27.05 -7.91 20.93
CA TRP A 80 -25.90 -7.84 20.04
C TRP A 80 -26.11 -6.77 18.97
N SER A 81 -25.03 -6.07 18.62
CA SER A 81 -25.01 -5.11 17.51
C SER A 81 -25.11 -5.83 16.17
N LEU A 82 -25.33 -5.03 15.11
CA LEU A 82 -24.96 -5.44 13.77
C LEU A 82 -23.46 -5.76 13.70
N VAL A 83 -23.11 -6.69 12.83
CA VAL A 83 -21.71 -7.07 12.60
C VAL A 83 -21.05 -6.02 11.72
N SER A 84 -19.95 -5.45 12.21
CA SER A 84 -19.03 -4.64 11.41
C SER A 84 -18.04 -5.57 10.72
N ASN A 85 -17.69 -5.29 9.46
CA ASN A 85 -16.72 -6.09 8.73
C ASN A 85 -15.72 -5.24 7.95
N HIS A 86 -14.54 -5.82 7.69
CA HIS A 86 -13.48 -5.22 6.90
C HIS A 86 -12.71 -6.28 6.12
N GLN A 87 -12.51 -6.08 4.82
CA GLN A 87 -11.75 -7.01 3.98
C GLN A 87 -10.27 -6.63 3.98
N PHE A 88 -9.39 -7.64 3.97
CA PHE A 88 -7.95 -7.43 3.85
C PHE A 88 -7.27 -8.55 3.06
N LEU A 89 -6.08 -8.26 2.53
CA LEU A 89 -5.23 -9.21 1.84
C LEU A 89 -3.99 -9.48 2.71
N LYS A 90 -3.81 -10.74 3.12
CA LYS A 90 -2.58 -11.18 3.78
C LYS A 90 -1.62 -11.74 2.73
N VAL A 91 -0.41 -11.20 2.69
CA VAL A 91 0.68 -11.69 1.84
C VAL A 91 1.93 -11.84 2.67
N THR A 92 2.56 -13.00 2.61
CA THR A 92 3.93 -13.17 3.04
C THR A 92 4.80 -12.60 1.92
N PRO A 93 5.65 -11.59 2.19
CA PRO A 93 6.59 -11.12 1.19
C PRO A 93 7.51 -12.29 0.84
N THR A 94 7.32 -12.87 -0.34
CA THR A 94 8.41 -13.63 -0.95
C THR A 94 9.46 -12.58 -1.26
N ASN A 95 10.59 -12.58 -0.56
CA ASN A 95 11.76 -11.87 -1.07
C ASN A 95 12.07 -12.55 -2.41
N PRO A 96 11.78 -11.97 -3.59
CA PRO A 96 12.42 -12.50 -4.78
C PRO A 96 13.94 -12.43 -4.53
N PRO A 97 14.76 -13.32 -5.10
CA PRO A 97 16.20 -13.11 -5.10
C PRO A 97 16.43 -11.66 -5.48
N ALA A 98 17.21 -10.91 -4.70
CA ALA A 98 17.50 -9.52 -4.99
C ALA A 98 17.77 -9.43 -6.50
N ALA A 99 16.97 -8.66 -7.23
CA ALA A 99 17.10 -8.58 -8.67
C ALA A 99 18.57 -8.25 -8.95
N VAL A 100 19.30 -9.23 -9.46
CA VAL A 100 20.73 -9.07 -9.71
C VAL A 100 20.78 -8.08 -10.86
N THR A 101 21.01 -6.81 -10.55
CA THR A 101 21.14 -5.79 -11.58
C THR A 101 22.29 -6.24 -12.48
N PRO A 102 22.03 -6.52 -13.77
CA PRO A 102 23.08 -7.02 -14.64
C PRO A 102 24.19 -5.97 -14.73
N ASN A 103 25.43 -6.42 -14.66
CA ASN A 103 26.59 -5.55 -14.75
C ASN A 103 26.57 -4.82 -16.10
N ILE A 104 26.96 -3.54 -16.11
CA ILE A 104 27.28 -2.86 -17.36
C ILE A 104 28.56 -3.47 -17.93
N VAL A 105 28.50 -3.90 -19.19
CA VAL A 105 29.63 -4.55 -19.90
C VAL A 105 30.17 -3.71 -21.04
N LYS A 106 29.40 -2.72 -21.52
CA LYS A 106 29.84 -1.79 -22.57
C LYS A 106 29.19 -0.42 -22.36
N MET A 107 29.90 0.63 -22.74
CA MET A 107 29.35 1.98 -22.86
C MET A 107 29.87 2.61 -24.15
N GLU A 108 29.05 3.43 -24.80
CA GLU A 108 29.44 4.18 -25.99
C GLU A 108 28.80 5.56 -26.01
N TYR A 109 29.43 6.50 -26.72
CA TYR A 109 28.91 7.85 -26.90
C TYR A 109 28.97 8.30 -28.37
N TYR A 110 28.11 9.25 -28.72
CA TYR A 110 28.09 9.92 -30.02
C TYR A 110 27.68 11.38 -29.87
N ILE A 111 28.05 12.19 -30.87
CA ILE A 111 27.67 13.60 -30.98
C ILE A 111 26.70 13.75 -32.15
N ASP A 112 25.57 14.39 -31.89
CA ASP A 112 24.49 14.73 -32.83
C ASP A 112 23.78 13.53 -33.49
N THR A 113 24.47 12.74 -34.31
CA THR A 113 23.88 11.64 -35.09
C THR A 113 24.21 10.29 -34.45
N ASP A 114 23.17 9.52 -34.12
CA ASP A 114 23.32 8.14 -33.61
C ASP A 114 23.77 7.19 -34.75
N PRO A 115 24.97 6.59 -34.68
CA PRO A 115 25.44 5.64 -35.68
C PRO A 115 24.78 4.26 -35.57
N GLY A 116 23.97 4.02 -34.53
CA GLY A 116 23.38 2.73 -34.20
C GLY A 116 24.14 1.97 -33.10
N PHE A 117 23.44 1.04 -32.45
CA PHE A 117 23.95 0.32 -31.29
C PHE A 117 25.22 -0.46 -31.58
N GLY A 118 26.28 -0.22 -30.79
CA GLY A 118 27.57 -0.89 -30.94
C GLY A 118 28.47 -0.28 -32.01
N LEU A 119 28.05 0.81 -32.66
CA LEU A 119 28.77 1.49 -33.74
C LEU A 119 29.28 2.88 -33.34
N ALA A 120 29.01 3.32 -32.10
CA ALA A 120 29.46 4.62 -31.61
C ALA A 120 30.86 4.52 -30.96
N THR A 121 31.37 5.62 -30.43
CA THR A 121 32.70 5.64 -29.81
C THR A 121 32.66 4.93 -28.46
N ASP A 122 33.43 3.85 -28.34
CA ASP A 122 33.52 3.06 -27.11
C ASP A 122 34.10 3.86 -25.95
N VAL A 123 33.45 3.75 -24.79
CA VAL A 123 33.94 4.24 -23.50
C VAL A 123 34.42 3.04 -22.67
N PRO A 124 35.70 2.99 -22.28
CA PRO A 124 36.22 1.90 -21.46
C PRO A 124 35.46 1.80 -20.13
N VAL A 125 34.88 0.64 -19.86
CA VAL A 125 34.21 0.31 -18.59
C VAL A 125 34.66 -1.07 -18.12
N SER A 126 34.80 -1.25 -16.81
CA SER A 126 35.11 -2.54 -16.20
C SER A 126 33.83 -3.21 -15.73
N ALA A 127 33.55 -4.41 -16.22
CA ALA A 127 32.35 -5.16 -15.84
C ALA A 127 32.28 -5.34 -14.31
N GLY A 128 31.12 -5.06 -13.73
CA GLY A 128 30.88 -5.20 -12.28
C GLY A 128 31.41 -4.07 -11.41
N THR A 129 31.98 -3.01 -12.01
CA THR A 129 32.36 -1.80 -11.27
C THR A 129 31.22 -0.78 -11.34
N PRO A 130 30.73 -0.24 -10.20
CA PRO A 130 29.77 0.85 -10.20
C PRO A 130 30.31 2.06 -10.98
N ILE A 131 29.51 2.56 -11.92
CA ILE A 131 29.87 3.71 -12.76
C ILE A 131 29.30 4.98 -12.12
N ASN A 132 29.94 5.42 -11.04
CA ASN A 132 29.62 6.68 -10.38
C ASN A 132 30.73 7.67 -10.76
N ASN A 133 30.46 8.63 -11.65
CA ASN A 133 31.42 9.66 -12.10
C ASN A 133 32.45 9.22 -13.15
N LEU A 134 31.99 8.62 -14.25
CA LEU A 134 32.86 8.34 -15.40
C LEU A 134 33.24 9.63 -16.13
N ASN A 135 34.54 9.85 -16.32
CA ASN A 135 35.05 10.95 -17.13
C ASN A 135 35.23 10.49 -18.58
N ILE A 136 34.49 11.12 -19.50
CA ILE A 136 34.60 10.87 -20.94
C ILE A 136 35.39 12.03 -21.55
N SER A 137 36.56 11.73 -22.12
CA SER A 137 37.36 12.71 -22.86
C SER A 137 36.84 12.80 -24.29
N LEU A 138 36.36 13.98 -24.67
CA LEU A 138 35.85 14.25 -26.01
C LEU A 138 36.95 14.89 -26.86
N SER A 139 37.14 14.36 -28.07
CA SER A 139 37.99 15.03 -29.05
C SER A 139 37.16 16.05 -29.83
N MET A 140 37.52 17.33 -29.74
CA MET A 140 36.83 18.41 -30.45
C MET A 140 37.37 18.67 -31.86
N THR A 141 38.32 17.86 -32.33
CA THR A 141 39.07 18.12 -33.58
C THR A 141 38.25 17.96 -34.86
N SER A 142 37.06 17.35 -34.77
CA SER A 142 36.18 17.05 -35.91
C SER A 142 34.77 17.63 -35.74
N ILE A 143 34.56 18.50 -34.74
CA ILE A 143 33.28 19.12 -34.44
C ILE A 143 33.31 20.56 -34.95
N SER A 144 32.30 20.95 -35.72
CA SER A 144 32.16 22.31 -36.26
C SER A 144 31.81 23.33 -35.16
N ASP A 145 31.92 24.62 -35.47
CA ASP A 145 31.36 25.65 -34.59
C ASP A 145 29.82 25.58 -34.61
N GLY A 146 29.20 25.53 -33.43
CA GLY A 146 27.74 25.51 -33.31
C GLY A 146 27.23 24.84 -32.05
N PHE A 147 25.93 24.57 -32.04
CA PHE A 147 25.27 23.79 -30.99
C PHE A 147 25.35 22.31 -31.32
N HIS A 148 25.84 21.52 -30.36
CA HIS A 148 26.00 20.09 -30.48
C HIS A 148 25.32 19.39 -29.29
N GLN A 149 24.88 18.16 -29.51
CA GLN A 149 24.28 17.33 -28.48
C GLN A 149 25.15 16.10 -28.22
N PHE A 150 25.49 15.90 -26.95
CA PHE A 150 26.20 14.71 -26.49
C PHE A 150 25.21 13.65 -26.04
N PHE A 151 25.41 12.42 -26.51
CA PHE A 151 24.61 11.26 -26.13
C PHE A 151 25.52 10.13 -25.66
N ALA A 152 25.08 9.43 -24.61
CA ALA A 152 25.73 8.22 -24.13
C ALA A 152 24.71 7.11 -23.85
N ARG A 153 25.12 5.86 -24.04
CA ARG A 153 24.33 4.68 -23.67
C ARG A 153 25.23 3.54 -23.20
N ALA A 154 24.66 2.68 -22.36
CA ALA A 154 25.34 1.53 -21.79
C ALA A 154 24.62 0.23 -22.15
N LYS A 155 25.36 -0.87 -22.26
CA LYS A 155 24.84 -2.23 -22.48
C LYS A 155 25.10 -3.06 -21.25
N ASP A 156 24.08 -3.74 -20.76
CA ASP A 156 24.19 -4.66 -19.65
C ASP A 156 24.67 -6.07 -20.09
N ALA A 157 24.99 -6.92 -19.11
CA ALA A 157 25.44 -8.30 -19.33
C ALA A 157 24.39 -9.20 -20.01
N ASN A 158 23.11 -8.81 -19.97
CA ASN A 158 22.03 -9.50 -20.68
C ASN A 158 21.90 -9.03 -22.14
N GLY A 159 22.68 -8.03 -22.52
CA GLY A 159 22.73 -7.46 -23.85
C GLY A 159 21.68 -6.38 -24.11
N ALA A 160 20.96 -5.92 -23.09
CA ALA A 160 20.03 -4.82 -23.19
C ALA A 160 20.78 -3.48 -23.15
N TRP A 161 20.37 -2.55 -24.02
CA TRP A 161 20.88 -1.19 -24.01
C TRP A 161 20.02 -0.28 -23.14
N SER A 162 20.66 0.66 -22.45
CA SER A 162 20.00 1.69 -21.68
C SER A 162 19.21 2.63 -22.59
N MET A 163 18.27 3.37 -21.99
CA MET A 163 17.79 4.61 -22.61
C MET A 163 18.99 5.54 -22.85
N VAL A 164 18.93 6.31 -23.93
CA VAL A 164 19.97 7.28 -24.26
C VAL A 164 19.94 8.39 -23.23
N ALA A 165 21.09 8.65 -22.60
CA ALA A 165 21.28 9.80 -21.72
C ALA A 165 21.87 10.94 -22.54
N ASN A 166 21.27 12.13 -22.45
CA ASN A 166 21.84 13.38 -22.96
C ASN A 166 22.21 14.29 -21.78
N HIS A 167 23.32 15.01 -21.92
CA HIS A 167 23.67 16.11 -21.03
C HIS A 167 23.78 17.36 -21.89
N LEU A 168 23.03 18.40 -21.52
CA LEU A 168 23.04 19.72 -22.15
C LEU A 168 24.21 20.56 -21.63
#